data_AF-A0A6A4P3V4-F1
#
_entry.id   AF-A0A6A4P3V4-F1
#
_cell.length_a   1.000
_cell.length_b   1.000
_cell.length_c   1.000
_cell.angle_alpha   90.00
_cell.angle_beta   90.00
_cell.angle_gamma   90.00
#
_symmetry.space_group_name_H-M   'P 1'
#
loop_
_entity.id
_entity.type
_entity.pdbx_description
1 polymer ?
#
loop_
_entity_poly.entity_id
_entity_poly.type
_entity_poly.pdbx_seq_one_letter_code
_entity_poly.pdbx_strand_id
1 'polypeptide(L)'
;MMQDKGLEIINVTYKDVSGSSASSVAIDLSCNSSKGCRNIIMDRVNLTSVSSYTNVTASCSNVKGQETSVSPKVSCLMEKPPSTLIGSTYYSLIKKMA
;
A
#
# COMPACT_ATOMS: atom_id res chain seq x y z
N MET A 1 16.30 13.66 -24.82
CA MET A 1 15.71 13.80 -23.47
C MET A 1 14.44 12.97 -23.44
N MET A 2 14.40 11.86 -22.70
CA MET A 2 13.21 11.01 -22.63
C MET A 2 12.20 11.66 -21.70
N GLN A 3 11.12 12.20 -22.25
CA GLN A 3 9.97 12.63 -21.47
C GLN A 3 9.13 11.40 -21.19
N ASP A 4 9.54 10.63 -20.19
CA ASP A 4 8.64 9.66 -19.56
C ASP A 4 7.66 10.44 -18.67
N LYS A 5 6.77 11.22 -19.30
CA LYS A 5 5.72 11.95 -18.60
C LYS A 5 4.56 11.00 -18.35
N GLY A 6 4.82 9.95 -17.57
CA GLY A 6 3.76 9.15 -16.96
C GLY A 6 2.80 10.08 -16.22
N LEU A 7 1.51 9.76 -16.28
CA LEU A 7 0.47 10.55 -15.64
C LEU A 7 0.68 10.55 -14.12
N GLU A 8 0.64 11.73 -13.51
CA GLU A 8 0.70 11.87 -12.06
C GLU A 8 -0.67 11.53 -11.47
N ILE A 9 -0.77 10.38 -10.80
CA ILE A 9 -1.97 9.92 -10.10
C ILE A 9 -1.81 10.22 -8.62
N ILE A 10 -2.68 11.08 -8.10
CA ILE A 10 -2.67 11.52 -6.70
C ILE A 10 -4.09 11.51 -6.12
N ASN A 11 -4.19 11.28 -4.80
CA ASN A 11 -5.45 11.39 -4.05
C ASN A 11 -6.55 10.45 -4.53
N VAL A 12 -6.21 9.20 -4.83
CA VAL A 12 -7.19 8.17 -5.21
C VAL A 12 -7.59 7.36 -3.98
N THR A 13 -8.90 7.17 -3.79
CA THR A 13 -9.43 6.31 -2.73
C THR A 13 -10.18 5.13 -3.33
N TYR A 14 -9.76 3.92 -2.98
CA TYR A 14 -10.51 2.69 -3.22
C TYR A 14 -11.27 2.35 -1.95
N LYS A 15 -12.59 2.35 -2.00
CA LYS A 15 -13.45 2.24 -0.83
C LYS A 15 -14.54 1.19 -1.04
N ASP A 16 -14.78 0.38 -0.01
CA ASP A 16 -15.88 -0.59 0.02
C ASP A 16 -15.88 -1.58 -1.18
N VAL A 17 -14.68 -2.01 -1.58
CA VAL A 17 -14.50 -2.97 -2.67
C VAL A 17 -14.57 -4.39 -2.10
N SER A 18 -15.42 -5.24 -2.64
CA SER A 18 -15.55 -6.64 -2.22
C SER A 18 -15.75 -7.57 -3.41
N GLY A 19 -15.18 -8.77 -3.37
CA GLY A 19 -15.36 -9.76 -4.44
C GLY A 19 -14.28 -10.84 -4.44
N SER A 20 -14.15 -11.51 -5.59
CA SER A 20 -13.19 -12.59 -5.80
C SER A 20 -12.35 -12.37 -7.05
N SER A 21 -11.07 -12.70 -6.99
CA SER A 21 -10.13 -12.67 -8.12
C SER A 21 -9.88 -14.07 -8.64
N ALA A 22 -9.88 -14.22 -9.97
CA ALA A 22 -9.42 -15.44 -10.65
C ALA A 22 -7.89 -15.50 -10.76
N SER A 23 -7.20 -14.36 -10.59
CA SER A 23 -5.75 -14.25 -10.58
C SER A 23 -5.19 -14.36 -9.17
N SER A 24 -3.96 -14.89 -9.04
CA SER A 24 -3.22 -14.94 -7.78
C SER A 24 -2.88 -13.55 -7.25
N VAL A 25 -2.64 -12.56 -8.12
CA VAL A 25 -2.46 -11.16 -7.74
C VAL A 25 -3.81 -10.45 -7.91
N ALA A 26 -4.49 -10.17 -6.79
CA ALA A 26 -5.80 -9.50 -6.80
C ALA A 26 -5.71 -7.98 -6.76
N ILE A 27 -4.58 -7.45 -6.26
CA ILE A 27 -4.31 -6.00 -6.18
C ILE A 27 -2.96 -5.76 -6.84
N ASP A 28 -2.93 -4.97 -7.91
CA ASP A 28 -1.70 -4.53 -8.58
C ASP A 28 -1.69 -3.00 -8.69
N LEU A 29 -0.81 -2.36 -7.93
CA LEU A 29 -0.63 -0.91 -7.91
C LEU A 29 0.76 -0.56 -8.47
N SER A 30 0.87 -0.50 -9.79
CA SER A 30 2.15 -0.26 -10.48
C SER A 30 2.15 1.07 -11.22
N CYS A 31 2.94 2.04 -10.74
CA CYS A 31 2.98 3.39 -11.28
C CYS A 31 4.32 3.68 -12.00
N ASN A 32 4.22 4.09 -13.27
CA ASN A 32 5.38 4.31 -14.14
C ASN A 32 5.93 5.75 -14.09
N SER A 33 5.17 6.72 -13.58
CA SER A 33 5.62 8.10 -13.53
C SER A 33 6.85 8.24 -12.63
N SER A 34 7.77 9.15 -12.97
CA SER A 34 8.98 9.39 -12.17
C SER A 34 8.69 9.81 -10.72
N LYS A 35 7.52 10.39 -10.46
CA LYS A 35 7.06 10.77 -9.12
C LYS A 35 6.27 9.67 -8.39
N GLY A 36 5.86 8.63 -9.11
CA GLY A 36 4.99 7.57 -8.62
C GLY A 36 3.56 8.04 -8.35
N CYS A 37 2.77 7.12 -7.81
CA CYS A 37 1.44 7.42 -7.29
C CYS A 37 1.52 7.84 -5.83
N ARG A 38 0.76 8.88 -5.43
CA ARG A 38 0.82 9.44 -4.07
C ARG A 38 -0.56 9.59 -3.45
N ASN A 39 -0.61 9.48 -2.13
CA ASN A 39 -1.86 9.57 -1.36
C ASN A 39 -2.94 8.62 -1.90
N ILE A 40 -2.54 7.36 -2.14
CA ILE A 40 -3.47 6.27 -2.45
C ILE A 40 -4.04 5.74 -1.14
N ILE A 41 -5.36 5.73 -1.01
CA ILE A 41 -6.04 5.25 0.18
C ILE A 41 -6.84 3.99 -0.19
N MET A 42 -6.64 2.91 0.55
CA MET A 42 -7.49 1.72 0.47
C MET A 42 -8.23 1.55 1.79
N ASP A 43 -9.56 1.59 1.75
CA ASP A 43 -10.42 1.54 2.94
C ASP A 43 -11.53 0.50 2.74
N ARG A 44 -11.56 -0.54 3.60
CA ARG A 44 -12.51 -1.66 3.51
C ARG A 44 -12.51 -2.32 2.13
N VAL A 45 -11.34 -2.83 1.74
CA VAL A 45 -11.17 -3.60 0.50
C VAL A 45 -10.98 -5.08 0.85
N ASN A 46 -11.84 -5.96 0.36
CA ASN A 46 -11.79 -7.39 0.65
C ASN A 46 -11.93 -8.22 -0.62
N LEU A 47 -10.80 -8.71 -1.13
CA LEU A 47 -10.73 -9.60 -2.27
C LEU A 47 -10.28 -10.99 -1.83
N THR A 48 -11.00 -12.01 -2.28
CA THR A 48 -10.67 -13.42 -2.05
C THR A 48 -10.31 -14.10 -3.37
N SER A 49 -9.85 -15.35 -3.33
CA SER A 49 -9.71 -16.15 -4.54
C SER A 49 -11.06 -16.73 -4.96
N VAL A 50 -11.28 -16.86 -6.28
CA VAL A 50 -12.38 -17.66 -6.82
C VAL A 50 -12.21 -19.14 -6.48
N SER A 51 -10.96 -19.59 -6.27
CA SER A 51 -10.64 -20.95 -5.84
C SER A 51 -10.43 -21.02 -4.34
N SER A 52 -11.07 -21.97 -3.66
CA SER A 52 -10.94 -22.18 -2.21
C SER A 52 -9.55 -22.65 -1.76
N TYR A 53 -8.66 -22.99 -2.69
CA TYR A 53 -7.34 -23.57 -2.40
C TYR A 53 -6.19 -22.56 -2.47
N THR A 54 -6.44 -21.34 -2.95
CA THR A 54 -5.39 -20.34 -3.15
C THR A 54 -5.74 -19.05 -2.42
N ASN A 55 -4.72 -18.44 -1.81
CA ASN A 55 -4.83 -17.07 -1.33
C ASN A 55 -4.45 -16.11 -2.45
N VAL A 56 -5.08 -14.94 -2.45
CA VAL A 56 -4.69 -13.84 -3.33
C VAL A 56 -3.65 -12.97 -2.66
N THR A 57 -2.83 -12.29 -3.45
CA THR A 57 -1.78 -11.38 -3.00
C THR A 57 -1.98 -9.98 -3.57
N ALA A 58 -1.21 -9.03 -3.02
CA ALA A 58 -1.09 -7.68 -3.53
C ALA A 58 0.36 -7.41 -3.98
N SER A 59 0.50 -6.65 -5.06
CA SER A 59 1.78 -6.20 -5.60
C SER A 59 1.74 -4.70 -5.85
N CYS A 60 2.89 -4.05 -5.72
CA CYS A 60 2.99 -2.61 -5.90
C CYS A 60 4.37 -2.18 -6.38
N SER A 61 4.39 -1.11 -7.17
CA SER A 61 5.61 -0.47 -7.65
C SER A 61 5.43 1.04 -7.68
N ASN A 62 6.32 1.76 -6.99
CA ASN A 62 6.37 3.23 -7.01
C ASN A 62 5.05 3.91 -6.58
N VAL A 63 4.48 3.44 -5.46
CA VAL A 63 3.23 3.94 -4.88
C VAL A 63 3.44 4.28 -3.42
N LYS A 64 2.79 5.35 -2.95
CA LYS A 64 2.74 5.76 -1.55
C LYS A 64 1.29 5.98 -1.12
N GLY A 65 0.92 5.48 0.05
CA GLY A 65 -0.45 5.53 0.49
C GLY A 65 -0.69 5.06 1.91
N GLN A 66 -1.92 4.63 2.16
CA GLN A 66 -2.36 4.07 3.43
C GLN A 66 -3.45 3.01 3.17
N GLU A 67 -3.53 2.02 4.04
CA GLU A 67 -4.57 1.00 4.01
C GLU A 67 -5.25 0.86 5.37
N THR A 68 -6.57 0.73 5.36
CA THR A 68 -7.41 0.47 6.55
C THR A 68 -8.36 -0.68 6.22
N SER A 69 -8.26 -1.77 6.99
CA SER A 69 -9.11 -2.97 6.82
C SER A 69 -9.08 -3.53 5.38
N VAL A 70 -7.88 -3.91 4.92
CA VAL A 70 -7.66 -4.41 3.55
C VAL A 70 -7.18 -5.86 3.55
N SER A 71 -7.79 -6.68 2.68
CA SER A 71 -7.43 -8.07 2.39
C SER A 71 -7.47 -8.30 0.86
N PRO A 72 -6.43 -8.84 0.22
CA PRO A 72 -5.13 -9.21 0.80
C PRO A 72 -4.34 -7.97 1.25
N LYS A 73 -3.47 -8.16 2.25
CA LYS A 73 -2.67 -7.08 2.85
C LYS A 73 -1.78 -6.40 1.81
N VAL A 74 -1.79 -5.06 1.76
CA VAL A 74 -1.02 -4.24 0.82
C VAL A 74 0.11 -3.52 1.57
N SER A 75 1.09 -4.29 2.02
CA SER A 75 2.19 -3.81 2.88
C SER A 75 3.06 -2.70 2.27
N CYS A 76 3.07 -2.61 0.94
CA CYS A 76 3.80 -1.59 0.19
C CYS A 76 3.19 -0.18 0.33
N LEU A 77 1.90 -0.08 0.69
CA LEU A 77 1.20 1.20 0.71
C LEU A 77 1.66 2.01 1.90
N MET A 78 2.10 1.36 2.98
CA MET A 78 2.65 2.05 4.13
C MET A 78 3.74 3.02 3.67
N GLU A 79 3.47 4.32 3.82
CA GLU A 79 4.58 5.26 3.91
C GLU A 79 5.47 4.72 5.02
N LYS A 80 6.67 4.24 4.67
CA LYS A 80 7.68 3.97 5.69
C LYS A 80 7.73 5.25 6.51
N PRO A 81 7.39 5.22 7.82
CA PRO A 81 7.59 6.39 8.64
C PRO A 81 9.03 6.83 8.36
N PRO A 82 9.28 8.13 8.13
CA PRO A 82 10.62 8.60 7.82
C PRO A 82 11.55 7.93 8.82
N SER A 83 12.60 7.28 8.32
CA SER A 83 13.59 6.51 9.10
C SER A 83 14.42 7.43 10.02
N THR A 84 13.83 8.51 10.51
CA THR A 84 14.43 9.65 11.16
C THR A 84 13.58 9.96 12.41
N LEU A 85 14.03 9.38 13.53
CA LEU A 85 14.09 10.03 14.85
C LEU A 85 12.85 10.11 15.77
N ILE A 86 11.80 9.30 15.62
CA ILE A 86 10.79 9.16 16.70
C ILE A 86 11.04 7.91 17.56
N GLY A 87 11.58 6.83 16.98
CA GLY A 87 11.85 5.58 17.68
C GLY A 87 13.03 5.61 18.66
N SER A 88 14.08 6.39 18.38
CA SER A 88 15.25 6.48 19.27
C SER A 88 14.90 7.21 20.58
N THR A 89 14.18 8.33 20.49
CA THR A 89 13.81 9.14 21.65
C THR A 89 12.80 8.41 22.52
N TYR A 90 11.77 7.79 21.92
CA TYR A 90 10.74 7.04 22.66
C TYR A 90 11.33 5.79 23.36
N TYR A 91 12.17 5.01 22.67
CA TYR A 91 12.84 3.85 23.27
C TYR A 91 13.80 4.25 24.42
N SER A 92 14.49 5.39 24.27
CA SER A 92 15.37 5.93 25.33
C SER A 92 14.59 6.49 26.52
N LEU A 93 13.39 7.06 26.30
CA LEU A 93 12.50 7.52 27.38
C LEU A 93 11.97 6.35 28.20
N ILE A 94 11.54 5.25 27.55
CA ILE A 94 11.09 4.04 28.25
C ILE A 94 12.23 3.46 29.12
N LYS A 95 13.46 3.38 28.59
CA LYS A 95 14.61 2.86 29.35
C LYS A 95 15.03 3.70 30.55
N LYS A 96 14.74 5.00 30.57
CA LYS A 96 15.07 5.89 31.69
C LYS A 96 14.06 5.84 32.84
N MET A 97 12.88 5.27 32.60
CA MET A 97 11.82 5.12 33.61
C MET A 97 11.78 3.73 34.24
N ALA A 98 12.68 2.82 33.83
CA ALA A 98 12.84 1.48 34.37
C ALA A 98 14.09 1.38 35.26
#